data_AF-A0A2J8RKU1-F1
#
_entry.id   AF-A0A2J8RKU1-F1
#
_cell.length_a   1.000
_cell.length_b   1.000
_cell.length_c   1.000
_cell.angle_alpha   90.00
_cell.angle_beta   90.00
_cell.angle_gamma   90.00
#
_symmetry.space_group_name_H-M   'P 1'
#
loop_
_entity.id
_entity.type
_entity.pdbx_description
1 polymer ?
#
loop_
_entity_poly.entity_id
_entity_poly.type
_entity_poly.pdbx_seq_one_letter_code
_entity_poly.pdbx_strand_id
1 'polypeptide(L)'
;GSWEPVQCHTGTGHCWCVDEKGGFIPASLTARSLQIPQCQTTCEKSRTSGLLSSWKQARSQENPSPKDLFVPACLETGEYARLQASDAGTWCVDPASGEELLPGSNSSAQSCRAEDGGFSLVQCDQAQGSCWCVMDSGEEVPGTRVAGSQPACESPRCPLPFNVSEVVGGTILCETTSGPIGAAIQQCQLLCRQGSRSVFPPGPLICSLESGRWESQPPQPRACQ
;
A
#
# COMPACT_ATOMS: atom_id res chain seq x y z
N GLY A 1 -16.21 5.92 -7.83
CA GLY A 1 -15.83 5.21 -9.05
C GLY A 1 -15.16 6.19 -9.97
N SER A 2 -13.87 5.99 -10.25
CA SER A 2 -13.06 6.79 -11.17
C SER A 2 -13.08 6.19 -12.58
N TRP A 3 -12.73 6.99 -13.60
CA TRP A 3 -12.57 6.51 -14.97
C TRP A 3 -11.24 5.79 -15.15
N GLU A 4 -11.26 4.64 -15.82
CA GLU A 4 -10.02 4.00 -16.27
C GLU A 4 -9.35 4.88 -17.35
N PRO A 5 -8.03 5.14 -17.27
CA PRO A 5 -7.34 6.04 -18.21
C PRO A 5 -7.46 5.63 -19.67
N VAL A 6 -7.60 4.33 -19.94
CA VAL A 6 -7.80 3.75 -21.27
C VAL A 6 -9.25 3.32 -21.41
N GLN A 7 -9.87 3.68 -22.52
CA GLN A 7 -11.21 3.21 -22.90
C GLN A 7 -11.11 2.47 -24.24
N CYS A 8 -11.74 1.30 -24.34
CA CYS A 8 -11.71 0.48 -25.54
C CYS A 8 -13.12 0.07 -25.99
N HIS A 9 -13.41 0.29 -27.27
CA HIS A 9 -14.62 -0.17 -27.92
C HIS A 9 -14.35 -1.43 -28.75
N THR A 10 -14.83 -2.57 -28.23
CA THR A 10 -14.55 -3.91 -28.77
C THR A 10 -15.09 -4.11 -30.19
N GLY A 11 -16.28 -3.56 -30.51
CA GLY A 11 -16.91 -3.74 -31.81
C GLY A 11 -16.16 -3.08 -32.98
N THR A 12 -15.38 -2.03 -32.71
CA THR A 12 -14.59 -1.33 -33.74
C THR A 12 -13.09 -1.60 -33.62
N GLY A 13 -12.65 -2.08 -32.45
CA GLY A 13 -11.24 -2.20 -32.09
C GLY A 13 -10.57 -0.85 -31.84
N HIS A 14 -11.33 0.17 -31.42
CA HIS A 14 -10.79 1.49 -31.10
C HIS A 14 -10.46 1.55 -29.61
N CYS A 15 -9.26 1.99 -29.27
CA CYS A 15 -8.87 2.31 -27.90
C CYS A 15 -8.36 3.75 -27.84
N TRP A 16 -8.67 4.48 -26.79
CA TRP A 16 -8.26 5.87 -26.61
C TRP A 16 -8.06 6.20 -25.14
N CYS A 17 -7.42 7.34 -24.86
CA CYS A 17 -7.26 7.84 -23.50
C CYS A 17 -8.38 8.79 -23.13
N VAL A 18 -8.75 8.77 -21.85
CA VAL A 18 -9.68 9.73 -21.26
C VAL A 18 -9.08 10.53 -20.09
N ASP A 19 -9.68 11.67 -19.80
CA ASP A 19 -9.42 12.45 -18.59
C ASP A 19 -10.29 11.99 -17.41
N GLU A 20 -10.14 12.65 -16.26
CA GLU A 20 -10.85 12.33 -15.01
C GLU A 20 -12.37 12.48 -15.09
N LYS A 21 -12.87 13.19 -16.10
CA LYS A 21 -14.30 13.38 -16.36
C LYS A 21 -14.81 12.44 -17.46
N GLY A 22 -13.96 11.58 -18.00
CA GLY A 22 -14.26 10.70 -19.14
C GLY A 22 -14.14 11.41 -20.50
N GLY A 23 -13.53 12.59 -20.55
CA GLY A 23 -13.31 13.35 -21.78
C GLY A 23 -12.21 12.75 -22.65
N PHE A 24 -12.43 12.66 -23.97
CA PHE A 24 -11.46 12.12 -24.92
C PHE A 24 -10.21 13.00 -25.04
N ILE A 25 -9.02 12.37 -24.96
CA ILE A 25 -7.74 13.04 -25.15
C ILE A 25 -7.34 12.99 -26.64
N PRO A 26 -7.17 14.13 -27.33
CA PRO A 26 -6.77 14.17 -28.73
C PRO A 26 -5.44 13.42 -28.99
N ALA A 27 -5.31 12.84 -30.18
CA ALA A 27 -4.14 12.06 -30.62
C ALA A 27 -3.84 10.77 -29.83
N SER A 28 -4.71 10.35 -28.92
CA SER A 28 -4.58 9.07 -28.19
C SER A 28 -5.23 7.87 -28.89
N LEU A 29 -6.06 8.12 -29.91
CA LEU A 29 -6.85 7.08 -30.57
C LEU A 29 -5.95 6.10 -31.32
N THR A 30 -6.05 4.83 -30.94
CA THR A 30 -5.43 3.71 -31.62
C THR A 30 -6.52 2.82 -32.20
N ALA A 31 -6.41 2.48 -33.49
CA ALA A 31 -7.40 1.67 -34.21
C ALA A 31 -6.81 0.30 -34.58
N ARG A 32 -7.43 -0.77 -34.08
CA ARG A 32 -7.11 -2.18 -34.41
C ARG A 32 -5.63 -2.52 -34.22
N SER A 33 -5.03 -2.00 -33.16
CA SER A 33 -3.65 -2.31 -32.76
C SER A 33 -3.62 -3.40 -31.71
N LEU A 34 -2.53 -4.18 -31.69
CA LEU A 34 -2.20 -5.10 -30.61
C LEU A 34 -1.66 -4.38 -29.37
N GLN A 35 -1.18 -3.14 -29.54
CA GLN A 35 -0.69 -2.31 -28.44
C GLN A 35 -1.79 -1.39 -27.94
N ILE A 36 -2.09 -1.50 -26.65
CA ILE A 36 -3.01 -0.62 -25.92
C ILE A 36 -2.31 0.74 -25.75
N PRO A 37 -2.99 1.87 -26.02
CA PRO A 37 -2.40 3.20 -25.85
C PRO A 37 -1.95 3.40 -24.41
N GLN A 38 -0.72 3.88 -24.22
CA GLN A 38 -0.15 4.21 -22.90
C GLN A 38 -0.72 5.54 -22.44
N CYS A 39 -1.80 5.48 -21.65
CA CYS A 39 -2.49 6.65 -21.13
C CYS A 39 -1.94 7.06 -19.78
N GLN A 40 -1.55 8.33 -19.62
CA GLN A 40 -1.07 8.83 -18.35
C GLN A 40 -2.16 8.78 -17.27
N THR A 41 -1.79 8.36 -16.07
CA THR A 41 -2.68 8.40 -14.90
C THR A 41 -2.88 9.83 -14.38
N THR A 42 -3.82 10.00 -13.46
CA THR A 42 -4.05 11.28 -12.76
C THR A 42 -2.79 11.79 -12.06
N CYS A 43 -2.04 10.92 -11.39
CA CYS A 43 -0.79 11.29 -10.73
C CYS A 43 0.28 11.70 -11.75
N GLU A 44 0.48 10.89 -12.80
CA GLU A 44 1.51 11.14 -13.82
C GLU A 44 1.27 12.44 -14.59
N LYS A 45 0.02 12.73 -14.95
CA LYS A 45 -0.36 14.01 -15.56
C LYS A 45 -0.02 15.18 -14.66
N SER A 46 -0.39 15.09 -13.38
CA SER A 46 -0.11 16.14 -12.39
C SER A 46 1.38 16.33 -12.15
N ARG A 47 2.13 15.23 -12.03
CA ARG A 47 3.59 15.24 -11.88
C ARG A 47 4.26 15.88 -13.09
N THR A 48 3.85 15.51 -14.30
CA THR A 48 4.37 16.07 -15.56
C THR A 48 4.09 17.57 -15.64
N SER A 49 2.88 17.99 -15.29
CA SER A 49 2.51 19.42 -15.24
C SER A 49 3.37 20.19 -14.22
N GLY A 50 3.57 19.63 -13.03
CA GLY A 50 4.44 20.23 -12.02
C GLY A 50 5.89 20.38 -12.46
N LEU A 51 6.44 19.38 -13.18
CA LEU A 51 7.83 19.38 -13.64
C LEU A 51 8.07 20.26 -14.87
N LEU A 52 7.14 20.26 -15.84
CA LEU A 52 7.36 20.96 -17.12
C LEU A 52 6.91 22.42 -17.08
N SER A 53 5.83 22.74 -16.38
CA SER A 53 5.21 24.07 -16.42
C SER A 53 5.12 24.73 -15.04
N SER A 54 5.69 24.12 -13.99
CA SER A 54 5.64 24.60 -12.61
C SER A 54 4.23 24.69 -12.01
N TRP A 55 3.24 24.01 -12.60
CA TRP A 55 1.89 23.91 -12.05
C TRP A 55 1.85 22.86 -10.96
N LYS A 56 2.20 23.28 -9.74
CA LYS A 56 2.22 22.45 -8.53
C LYS A 56 0.82 22.28 -7.94
N GLN A 57 0.59 21.15 -7.28
CA GLN A 57 -0.60 20.93 -6.47
C GLN A 57 -0.43 21.62 -5.11
N ALA A 58 -1.53 21.97 -4.46
CA ALA A 58 -1.56 22.53 -3.12
C ALA A 58 -2.13 21.50 -2.14
N ARG A 59 -1.49 21.33 -0.98
CA ARG A 59 -1.97 20.41 0.06
C ARG A 59 -3.30 20.86 0.67
N SER A 60 -3.44 22.15 0.98
CA SER A 60 -4.70 22.75 1.44
C SER A 60 -5.32 23.63 0.35
N GLN A 61 -6.64 23.53 0.19
CA GLN A 61 -7.39 24.47 -0.67
C GLN A 61 -7.58 25.84 -0.01
N GLU A 62 -7.45 25.92 1.31
CA GLU A 62 -7.58 27.16 2.08
C GLU A 62 -6.25 27.90 2.10
N ASN A 63 -6.13 28.88 1.18
CA ASN A 63 -5.05 29.87 1.10
C ASN A 63 -3.62 29.29 1.21
N PRO A 64 -3.21 28.44 0.25
CA PRO A 64 -1.95 27.73 0.32
C PRO A 64 -0.74 28.67 0.25
N SER A 65 0.21 28.46 1.15
CA SER A 65 1.52 29.10 1.11
C SER A 65 2.39 28.45 0.02
N PRO A 66 3.40 29.14 -0.53
CA PRO A 66 4.33 28.53 -1.48
C PRO A 66 5.01 27.25 -0.96
N LYS A 67 5.14 27.09 0.35
CA LYS A 67 5.70 25.88 1.00
C LYS A 67 4.75 24.68 1.00
N ASP A 68 3.46 24.93 0.82
CA ASP A 68 2.40 23.90 0.75
C ASP A 68 2.23 23.37 -0.68
N LEU A 69 2.95 23.96 -1.65
CA LEU A 69 2.94 23.54 -3.03
C LEU A 69 3.90 22.37 -3.26
N PHE A 70 3.44 21.35 -3.95
CA PHE A 70 4.22 20.14 -4.22
C PHE A 70 4.01 19.60 -5.62
N VAL A 71 4.98 18.81 -6.08
CA VAL A 71 4.84 17.97 -7.26
C VAL A 71 4.60 16.55 -6.76
N PRO A 72 3.49 15.89 -7.15
CA PRO A 72 3.17 14.59 -6.60
C PRO A 72 4.22 13.53 -6.96
N ALA A 73 4.54 12.69 -5.98
CA ALA A 73 5.28 11.46 -6.15
C ALA A 73 4.32 10.36 -6.64
N CYS A 74 4.70 9.64 -7.69
CA CYS A 74 3.91 8.55 -8.26
C CYS A 74 4.73 7.27 -8.27
N LEU A 75 4.07 6.13 -8.11
CA LEU A 75 4.65 4.81 -8.33
C LEU A 75 4.80 4.53 -9.84
N GLU A 76 5.55 3.48 -10.19
CA GLU A 76 5.68 3.03 -11.59
C GLU A 76 4.35 2.54 -12.18
N THR A 77 3.40 2.14 -11.33
CA THR A 77 2.01 1.82 -11.71
C THR A 77 1.18 3.06 -12.06
N GLY A 78 1.70 4.25 -11.78
CA GLY A 78 1.01 5.53 -11.96
C GLY A 78 0.07 5.90 -10.80
N GLU A 79 -0.01 5.11 -9.74
CA GLU A 79 -0.71 5.47 -8.50
C GLU A 79 0.07 6.55 -7.72
N TYR A 80 -0.63 7.29 -6.85
CA TYR A 80 0.03 8.20 -5.93
C TYR A 80 0.90 7.40 -4.95
N ALA A 81 2.17 7.80 -4.82
CA ALA A 81 2.98 7.29 -3.72
C ALA A 81 2.32 7.72 -2.41
N ARG A 82 2.13 6.80 -1.47
CA ARG A 82 1.38 7.13 -0.25
C ARG A 82 2.05 8.19 0.59
N LEU A 83 3.37 8.23 0.58
CA LEU A 83 4.12 9.32 1.19
C LEU A 83 4.31 10.44 0.18
N GLN A 84 3.63 11.56 0.42
CA GLN A 84 3.82 12.80 -0.32
C GLN A 84 4.60 13.78 0.54
N ALA A 85 5.31 14.70 -0.11
CA ALA A 85 6.12 15.69 0.58
C ALA A 85 6.09 17.05 -0.14
N SER A 86 6.17 18.09 0.66
CA SER A 86 6.44 19.47 0.25
C SER A 86 7.51 20.08 1.15
N ASP A 87 7.84 21.34 0.93
CA ASP A 87 8.74 22.10 1.80
C ASP A 87 8.17 22.30 3.22
N ALA A 88 6.86 22.14 3.40
CA ALA A 88 6.18 22.26 4.69
C ALA A 88 6.20 20.96 5.50
N GLY A 89 6.45 19.81 4.87
CA GLY A 89 6.51 18.51 5.54
C GLY A 89 6.01 17.35 4.69
N THR A 90 5.85 16.21 5.33
CA THR A 90 5.47 14.93 4.71
C THR A 90 4.11 14.47 5.23
N TRP A 91 3.29 13.84 4.39
CA TRP A 91 1.97 13.32 4.76
C TRP A 91 1.56 12.09 3.96
N CYS A 92 0.49 11.44 4.43
CA CYS A 92 -0.08 10.25 3.81
C CYS A 92 -1.22 10.64 2.86
N VAL A 93 -1.26 10.05 1.69
CA VAL A 93 -2.38 10.15 0.76
C VAL A 93 -2.93 8.79 0.37
N ASP A 94 -4.17 8.74 -0.06
CA ASP A 94 -4.75 7.56 -0.72
C ASP A 94 -4.07 7.31 -2.09
N PRO A 95 -3.62 6.09 -2.41
CA PRO A 95 -2.95 5.79 -3.68
C PRO A 95 -3.81 6.06 -4.93
N ALA A 96 -5.13 5.90 -4.82
CA ALA A 96 -6.04 6.00 -5.95
C ALA A 96 -6.50 7.44 -6.20
N SER A 97 -6.81 8.21 -5.14
CA SER A 97 -7.29 9.59 -5.26
C SER A 97 -6.21 10.65 -5.08
N GLY A 98 -5.16 10.37 -4.29
CA GLY A 98 -4.18 11.37 -3.86
C GLY A 98 -4.69 12.28 -2.74
N GLU A 99 -5.85 12.00 -2.15
CA GLU A 99 -6.42 12.76 -1.03
C GLU A 99 -5.67 12.50 0.27
N GLU A 100 -5.48 13.53 1.09
CA GLU A 100 -4.80 13.42 2.38
C GLU A 100 -5.59 12.57 3.38
N LEU A 101 -4.92 11.58 3.95
CA LEU A 101 -5.44 10.74 5.03
C LEU A 101 -5.27 11.47 6.36
N LEU A 102 -6.25 12.30 6.72
CA LEU A 102 -6.22 13.11 7.95
C LEU A 102 -6.48 12.27 9.21
N PRO A 103 -5.70 12.46 10.30
CA PRO A 103 -5.81 11.66 11.53
C PRO A 103 -7.02 11.99 12.44
N GLY A 104 -8.15 12.45 11.92
CA GLY A 104 -9.24 12.95 12.79
C GLY A 104 -10.64 13.12 12.20
N SER A 105 -10.97 12.50 11.07
CA SER A 105 -12.32 12.60 10.48
C SER A 105 -12.87 11.20 10.20
N ASN A 106 -13.51 10.59 11.21
CA ASN A 106 -14.46 9.45 11.13
C ASN A 106 -14.28 8.43 9.98
N SER A 107 -13.05 8.10 9.65
CA SER A 107 -12.67 7.12 8.64
C SER A 107 -11.38 6.48 9.13
N SER A 108 -11.33 5.16 9.05
CA SER A 108 -10.20 4.30 9.40
C SER A 108 -8.88 5.03 9.25
N ALA A 109 -8.23 5.40 10.36
CA ALA A 109 -7.01 6.17 10.33
C ALA A 109 -5.90 5.30 9.74
N GLN A 110 -5.74 5.37 8.42
CA GLN A 110 -4.70 4.71 7.66
C GLN A 110 -3.39 5.49 7.87
N SER A 111 -2.69 5.17 8.95
CA SER A 111 -1.35 5.69 9.18
C SER A 111 -0.40 5.04 8.18
N CYS A 112 0.43 5.84 7.51
CA CYS A 112 1.52 5.36 6.65
C CYS A 112 2.85 5.46 7.39
N ARG A 113 3.78 4.56 7.08
CA ARG A 113 5.12 4.57 7.67
C ARG A 113 5.96 5.66 6.98
N ALA A 114 6.58 6.52 7.79
CA ALA A 114 7.35 7.67 7.30
C ALA A 114 8.64 7.28 6.55
N GLU A 115 9.11 6.05 6.70
CA GLU A 115 10.41 5.59 6.22
C GLU A 115 10.36 5.08 4.77
N ASP A 116 9.30 4.36 4.41
CA ASP A 116 9.14 3.68 3.12
C ASP A 116 7.82 4.04 2.40
N GLY A 117 6.93 4.79 3.05
CA GLY A 117 5.60 5.09 2.52
C GLY A 117 4.65 3.88 2.50
N GLY A 118 5.01 2.77 3.15
CA GLY A 118 4.16 1.60 3.32
C GLY A 118 3.01 1.82 4.31
N PHE A 119 2.10 0.84 4.46
CA PHE A 119 1.05 0.96 5.49
C PHE A 119 1.72 0.79 6.84
N SER A 120 1.32 1.60 7.83
CA SER A 120 1.55 1.21 9.21
C SER A 120 0.90 -0.16 9.39
N LEU A 121 1.68 -1.13 9.86
CA LEU A 121 1.19 -2.50 10.02
C LEU A 121 0.05 -2.55 11.04
N VAL A 122 0.00 -1.60 11.98
CA VAL A 122 -1.13 -1.39 12.90
C VAL A 122 -1.97 -0.22 12.39
N GLN A 123 -3.26 -0.45 12.23
CA GLN A 123 -4.27 0.58 11.96
C GLN A 123 -5.27 0.62 13.10
N CYS A 124 -5.67 1.82 13.51
CA CYS A 124 -6.59 2.01 14.64
C CYS A 124 -7.77 2.89 14.24
N ASP A 125 -8.96 2.42 14.57
CA ASP A 125 -10.17 3.24 14.55
C ASP A 125 -10.35 3.89 15.92
N GLN A 126 -10.16 5.22 15.97
CA GLN A 126 -10.33 6.00 17.20
C GLN A 126 -11.79 6.09 17.64
N ALA A 127 -12.75 6.05 16.71
CA ALA A 127 -14.18 6.13 17.03
C ALA A 127 -14.68 4.83 17.65
N GLN A 128 -14.20 3.68 17.16
CA GLN A 128 -14.55 2.36 17.71
C GLN A 128 -13.59 1.89 18.81
N GLY A 129 -12.43 2.54 18.99
CA GLY A 129 -11.41 2.13 19.94
C GLY A 129 -10.80 0.75 19.63
N SER A 130 -10.77 0.36 18.35
CA SER A 130 -10.24 -0.93 17.91
C SER A 130 -9.05 -0.77 16.97
N CYS A 131 -8.05 -1.65 17.09
CA CYS A 131 -6.87 -1.67 16.25
C CYS A 131 -6.72 -3.05 15.58
N TRP A 132 -6.21 -3.09 14.35
CA TRP A 132 -6.00 -4.31 13.58
C TRP A 132 -4.69 -4.26 12.81
N CYS A 133 -4.22 -5.42 12.38
CA CYS A 133 -3.08 -5.49 11.48
C CYS A 133 -3.53 -5.35 10.04
N VAL A 134 -2.71 -4.72 9.20
CA VAL A 134 -2.95 -4.63 7.75
C VAL A 134 -1.82 -5.25 6.96
N MET A 135 -2.17 -5.72 5.77
CA MET A 135 -1.22 -6.14 4.75
C MET A 135 -0.53 -4.91 4.13
N ASP A 136 0.51 -5.17 3.36
CA ASP A 136 1.18 -4.27 2.43
C ASP A 136 0.22 -3.58 1.45
N SER A 137 -0.91 -4.22 1.12
CA SER A 137 -2.03 -3.65 0.38
C SER A 137 -2.94 -2.72 1.19
N GLY A 138 -2.84 -2.73 2.52
CA GLY A 138 -3.66 -1.91 3.45
C GLY A 138 -4.96 -2.57 3.88
N GLU A 139 -5.26 -3.74 3.32
CA GLU A 139 -6.39 -4.56 3.73
C GLU A 139 -6.16 -5.12 5.14
N GLU A 140 -7.24 -5.20 5.91
CA GLU A 140 -7.23 -5.82 7.23
C GLU A 140 -6.86 -7.30 7.14
N VAL A 141 -5.90 -7.72 7.97
CA VAL A 141 -5.57 -9.13 8.16
C VAL A 141 -6.68 -9.75 9.02
N PRO A 142 -7.41 -10.76 8.50
CA PRO A 142 -8.56 -11.32 9.20
C PRO A 142 -8.19 -11.85 10.59
N GLY A 143 -8.98 -11.48 11.61
CA GLY A 143 -8.84 -11.97 12.98
C GLY A 143 -7.81 -11.23 13.85
N THR A 144 -7.22 -10.14 13.36
CA THR A 144 -6.22 -9.35 14.12
C THR A 144 -6.81 -8.16 14.88
N ARG A 145 -8.10 -7.89 14.70
CA ARG A 145 -8.81 -6.77 15.32
C ARG A 145 -8.99 -6.97 16.83
N VAL A 146 -8.46 -6.04 17.61
CA VAL A 146 -8.52 -6.01 19.07
C VAL A 146 -9.06 -4.67 19.58
N ALA A 147 -9.76 -4.68 20.71
CA ALA A 147 -10.31 -3.47 21.34
C ALA A 147 -9.41 -3.01 22.49
N GLY A 148 -9.10 -1.71 22.55
CA GLY A 148 -8.38 -1.09 23.67
C GLY A 148 -6.87 -1.40 23.77
N SER A 149 -6.30 -2.17 22.85
CA SER A 149 -4.86 -2.46 22.77
C SER A 149 -4.36 -2.44 21.31
N GLN A 150 -3.04 -2.40 21.13
CA GLN A 150 -2.42 -2.57 19.81
C GLN A 150 -2.09 -4.05 19.57
N PRO A 151 -2.46 -4.63 18.42
CA PRO A 151 -2.08 -6.00 18.07
C PRO A 151 -0.60 -6.08 17.68
N ALA A 152 0.02 -7.25 17.91
CA ALA A 152 1.38 -7.53 17.47
C ALA A 152 1.42 -7.76 15.95
N CYS A 153 1.87 -6.74 15.21
CA CYS A 153 1.94 -6.78 13.75
C CYS A 153 3.38 -6.62 13.23
N GLU A 154 4.39 -7.07 13.98
CA GLU A 154 5.79 -6.89 13.55
C GLU A 154 6.09 -7.76 12.32
N SER A 155 6.92 -7.25 11.41
CA SER A 155 7.45 -8.05 10.30
C SER A 155 8.52 -9.03 10.80
N PRO A 156 8.68 -10.19 10.14
CA PRO A 156 9.74 -11.13 10.47
C PRO A 156 11.12 -10.52 10.22
N ARG A 157 12.00 -10.60 11.20
CA ARG A 157 13.41 -10.18 11.07
C ARG A 157 14.27 -11.21 10.35
N CYS A 158 13.76 -12.43 10.19
CA CYS A 158 14.41 -13.50 9.45
C CYS A 158 14.03 -13.42 7.96
N PRO A 159 15.00 -13.57 7.04
CA PRO A 159 14.73 -13.51 5.61
C PRO A 159 13.83 -14.67 5.16
N LEU A 160 12.93 -14.41 4.22
CA LEU A 160 12.10 -15.45 3.63
C LEU A 160 12.88 -16.27 2.58
N PRO A 161 12.46 -17.52 2.34
CA PRO A 161 13.07 -18.36 1.31
C PRO A 161 13.04 -17.68 -0.06
N PHE A 162 14.07 -17.95 -0.88
CA PHE A 162 14.20 -17.41 -2.24
C PHE A 162 14.31 -15.87 -2.32
N ASN A 163 14.63 -15.22 -1.22
CA ASN A 163 14.84 -13.76 -1.16
C ASN A 163 13.60 -12.97 -1.61
N VAL A 164 12.41 -13.50 -1.34
CA VAL A 164 11.16 -12.75 -1.49
C VAL A 164 10.95 -11.86 -0.27
N SER A 165 10.33 -10.71 -0.47
CA SER A 165 10.02 -9.78 0.61
C SER A 165 8.72 -10.15 1.34
N GLU A 166 7.79 -10.82 0.65
CA GLU A 166 6.42 -11.05 1.12
C GLU A 166 5.86 -12.39 0.63
N VAL A 167 4.79 -12.86 1.27
CA VAL A 167 4.05 -14.06 0.88
C VAL A 167 2.88 -13.65 -0.01
N VAL A 168 2.79 -14.20 -1.22
CA VAL A 168 1.73 -13.85 -2.15
C VAL A 168 0.37 -14.27 -1.57
N GLY A 169 -0.55 -13.32 -1.42
CA GLY A 169 -1.90 -13.58 -0.91
C GLY A 169 -1.96 -13.79 0.61
N GLY A 170 -0.94 -13.34 1.35
CA GLY A 170 -0.94 -13.37 2.80
C GLY A 170 0.15 -12.49 3.40
N THR A 171 0.27 -12.51 4.72
CA THR A 171 1.30 -11.79 5.46
C THR A 171 1.79 -12.62 6.64
N ILE A 172 2.98 -12.29 7.14
CA ILE A 172 3.56 -12.92 8.32
C ILE A 172 3.62 -11.86 9.41
N LEU A 173 2.90 -12.11 10.49
CA LEU A 173 2.90 -11.23 11.66
C LEU A 173 3.67 -11.91 12.78
N CYS A 174 4.51 -11.13 13.44
CA CYS A 174 5.39 -11.58 14.50
C CYS A 174 5.14 -10.81 15.80
N GLU A 175 5.41 -11.49 16.90
CA GLU A 175 5.50 -10.92 18.23
C GLU A 175 6.88 -11.25 18.81
N THR A 176 7.61 -10.24 19.27
CA THR A 176 8.89 -10.45 19.94
C THR A 176 8.65 -10.98 21.35
N THR A 177 9.18 -12.16 21.66
CA THR A 177 9.03 -12.85 22.95
C THR A 177 10.38 -13.28 23.51
N SER A 178 10.45 -13.50 24.83
CA SER A 178 11.63 -14.06 25.48
C SER A 178 11.64 -15.58 25.35
N GLY A 179 12.64 -16.11 24.66
CA GLY A 179 12.83 -17.55 24.50
C GLY A 179 13.21 -18.25 25.80
N PRO A 180 13.26 -19.60 25.80
CA PRO A 180 13.46 -20.42 27.00
C PRO A 180 14.77 -20.14 27.77
N ILE A 181 15.76 -19.53 27.10
CA ILE A 181 17.11 -19.26 27.63
C ILE A 181 17.33 -17.73 27.79
N GLY A 182 16.28 -16.91 27.66
CA GLY A 182 16.39 -15.45 27.68
C GLY A 182 16.88 -14.85 26.35
N ALA A 183 17.11 -15.67 25.32
CA ALA A 183 17.37 -15.21 23.97
C ALA A 183 16.11 -14.57 23.37
N ALA A 184 16.25 -13.45 22.68
CA ALA A 184 15.14 -12.77 22.03
C ALA A 184 14.74 -13.54 20.75
N ILE A 185 13.48 -13.96 20.68
CA ILE A 185 12.91 -14.66 19.53
C ILE A 185 11.68 -13.92 19.03
N GLN A 186 11.36 -14.09 17.76
CA GLN A 186 10.10 -13.67 17.18
C GLN A 186 9.24 -14.90 16.95
N GLN A 187 8.06 -14.91 17.57
CA GLN A 187 7.02 -15.88 17.32
C GLN A 187 6.10 -15.33 16.24
N CYS A 188 6.11 -15.96 15.07
CA CYS A 188 5.42 -15.49 13.88
C CYS A 188 4.31 -16.44 13.44
N GLN A 189 3.31 -15.91 12.73
CA GLN A 189 2.23 -16.68 12.13
C GLN A 189 1.98 -16.21 10.70
N LEU A 190 1.73 -17.18 9.82
CA LEU A 190 1.28 -16.91 8.46
C LEU A 190 -0.24 -16.72 8.46
N LEU A 191 -0.71 -15.57 7.98
CA LEU A 191 -2.11 -15.22 7.86
C LEU A 191 -2.42 -14.94 6.39
N CYS A 192 -3.37 -15.69 5.82
CA CYS A 192 -3.77 -15.52 4.43
C CYS A 192 -4.86 -14.46 4.28
N ARG A 193 -4.90 -13.83 3.10
CA ARG A 193 -5.94 -12.89 2.70
C ARG A 193 -7.33 -13.53 2.78
N GLN A 194 -8.35 -12.70 3.01
CA GLN A 194 -9.74 -13.14 3.01
C GLN A 194 -10.09 -13.90 1.72
N GLY A 195 -10.49 -15.16 1.87
CA GLY A 195 -10.83 -16.06 0.75
C GLY A 195 -9.77 -17.10 0.40
N SER A 196 -8.53 -16.94 0.88
CA SER A 196 -7.45 -17.92 0.70
C SER A 196 -7.19 -18.70 1.99
N ARG A 197 -6.59 -19.89 1.86
CA ARG A 197 -6.22 -20.77 2.98
C ARG A 197 -4.73 -21.08 2.93
N SER A 198 -4.14 -21.21 4.11
CA SER A 198 -2.76 -21.68 4.24
C SER A 198 -2.69 -23.18 3.90
N VAL A 199 -1.84 -23.51 2.93
CA VAL A 199 -1.41 -24.90 2.65
C VAL A 199 -0.22 -25.28 3.55
N PHE A 200 0.39 -24.29 4.22
CA PHE A 200 1.46 -24.49 5.19
C PHE A 200 0.90 -24.99 6.53
N PRO A 201 1.60 -25.92 7.23
CA PRO A 201 1.14 -26.47 8.50
C PRO A 201 0.84 -25.37 9.54
N PRO A 202 -0.28 -25.47 10.28
CA PRO A 202 -0.55 -24.54 11.36
C PRO A 202 0.45 -24.76 12.49
N GLY A 203 1.25 -23.74 12.79
CA GLY A 203 2.21 -23.75 13.89
C GLY A 203 2.89 -22.39 14.03
N PRO A 204 3.35 -22.03 15.24
CA PRO A 204 4.13 -20.83 15.43
C PRO A 204 5.47 -20.99 14.71
N LEU A 205 5.76 -20.07 13.80
CA LEU A 205 7.06 -19.93 13.19
C LEU A 205 7.98 -19.24 14.19
N ILE A 206 9.20 -19.73 14.36
CA ILE A 206 10.15 -19.17 15.33
C ILE A 206 11.32 -18.59 14.57
N CYS A 207 11.55 -17.29 14.73
CA CYS A 207 12.67 -16.55 14.18
C CYS A 207 13.63 -16.15 15.32
N SER A 208 14.87 -16.64 15.27
CA SER A 208 15.90 -16.27 16.24
C SER A 208 16.48 -14.90 15.89
N LEU A 209 16.34 -13.92 16.79
CA LEU A 209 16.86 -12.56 16.54
C LEU A 209 18.38 -12.46 16.67
N GLU A 210 18.99 -13.41 17.37
CA GLU A 210 20.45 -13.48 17.54
C GLU A 210 21.13 -14.03 16.29
N SER A 211 20.56 -15.11 15.70
CA SER A 211 21.13 -15.73 14.50
C SER A 211 20.57 -15.14 13.19
N GLY A 212 19.44 -14.44 13.24
CA GLY A 212 18.72 -13.95 12.07
C GLY A 212 18.17 -15.08 11.18
N ARG A 213 17.92 -16.26 11.76
CA ARG A 213 17.45 -17.45 11.03
C ARG A 213 16.19 -18.05 11.66
N TRP A 214 15.40 -18.69 10.82
CA TRP A 214 14.24 -19.46 11.25
C TRP A 214 14.69 -20.75 11.96
N GLU A 215 14.18 -20.98 13.17
CA GLU A 215 14.34 -22.24 13.90
C GLU A 215 13.30 -23.28 13.43
N SER A 216 12.12 -22.79 13.02
CA SER A 216 11.10 -23.58 12.33
C SER A 216 11.30 -23.53 10.81
N GLN A 217 10.68 -24.44 10.07
CA GLN A 217 10.65 -24.32 8.61
C GLN A 217 9.89 -23.04 8.21
N PRO A 218 10.48 -22.12 7.43
CA PRO A 218 9.77 -20.93 6.99
C PRO A 218 8.69 -21.26 5.94
N PRO A 219 7.62 -20.44 5.86
CA PRO A 219 6.57 -20.64 4.87
C PRO A 219 7.09 -20.41 3.45
N GLN A 220 6.52 -21.15 2.50
CA GLN A 220 6.81 -20.97 1.08
C GLN A 220 6.16 -19.66 0.58
N PRO A 221 6.75 -18.97 -0.42
CA PRO A 221 6.21 -17.70 -0.94
C PRO A 221 4.76 -17.76 -1.46
N ARG A 222 4.27 -18.96 -1.82
CA ARG A 222 2.90 -19.20 -2.33
C ARG A 222 2.09 -20.11 -1.42
N ALA A 223 2.33 -20.02 -0.11
CA ALA A 223 1.65 -20.84 0.89
C ALA A 223 0.15 -20.56 1.02
N CYS A 224 -0.31 -19.37 0.60
CA CYS A 224 -1.73 -19.01 0.57
C CYS A 224 -2.32 -19.31 -0.82
N GLN A 225 -3.39 -20.11 -0.87
CA GLN A 225 -4.17 -20.43 -2.07
C GLN A 225 -5.64 -20.09 -1.82
#